data_AF-V6TED4-F1
#
_entry.id   AF-V6TED4-F1
#
_cell.length_a   1.000
_cell.length_b   1.000
_cell.length_c   1.000
_cell.angle_alpha   90.00
_cell.angle_beta   90.00
_cell.angle_gamma   90.00
#
_symmetry.space_group_name_H-M   'P 1'
#
loop_
_entity.id
_entity.type
_entity.pdbx_description
1 polymer ?
#
loop_
_entity_poly.entity_id
_entity_poly.type
_entity_poly.pdbx_seq_one_letter_code
_entity_poly.pdbx_strand_id
1 'polypeptide(L)'
;MSDVMAMFEFRAILIPKESDGYRPIAIGETVTNIFHRVLLKRLIKHANYLSCEQIAFKQNAYAVGVRRAHELISRRGCTPSPST
;
A
#
# COMPACT_ATOMS: atom_id res chain seq x y z
N MET A 1 6.52 3.71 33.71
CA MET A 1 6.74 2.55 32.80
C MET A 1 5.44 2.06 32.16
N SER A 2 4.29 2.15 32.85
CA SER A 2 2.95 1.86 32.28
C SER A 2 2.58 2.72 31.07
N ASP A 3 2.85 4.02 31.14
CA ASP A 3 2.35 4.98 30.12
C ASP A 3 3.04 4.83 28.76
N VAL A 4 4.26 4.30 28.76
CA VAL A 4 5.01 4.00 27.52
C VAL A 4 4.48 2.71 26.87
N MET A 5 4.01 1.74 27.67
CA MET A 5 3.43 0.51 27.13
C MET A 5 2.10 0.79 26.42
N ALA A 6 1.27 1.69 26.96
CA ALA A 6 0.02 2.12 26.34
C ALA A 6 0.21 2.64 24.90
N MET A 7 1.32 3.32 24.59
CA MET A 7 1.60 3.82 23.23
C MET A 7 1.80 2.70 22.19
N PHE A 8 2.15 1.49 22.61
CA PHE A 8 2.33 0.32 21.74
C PHE A 8 1.15 -0.65 21.80
N GLU A 9 0.14 -0.35 22.61
CA GLU A 9 -1.09 -1.13 22.63
C GLU A 9 -1.87 -0.93 21.33
N PHE A 10 -2.51 -2.02 20.89
CA PHE A 10 -3.36 -2.02 19.73
C PHE A 10 -4.55 -2.94 19.95
N ARG A 11 -5.67 -2.58 19.34
CA ARG A 11 -6.86 -3.43 19.32
C ARG A 11 -6.76 -4.40 18.15
N ALA A 12 -6.74 -5.70 18.44
CA ALA A 12 -6.82 -6.73 17.41
C ALA A 12 -8.27 -6.90 16.92
N ILE A 13 -8.46 -6.89 15.59
CA ILE A 13 -9.75 -7.16 14.94
C ILE A 13 -9.55 -8.22 13.86
N LEU A 14 -10.52 -9.12 13.71
CA LEU A 14 -10.59 -10.08 12.62
C LEU A 14 -11.59 -9.60 11.57
N ILE A 15 -11.13 -9.35 10.34
CA ILE A 15 -12.00 -8.98 9.22
C ILE A 15 -12.15 -10.19 8.29
N PRO A 16 -13.38 -10.62 7.94
CA PRO A 16 -13.58 -11.72 7.00
C PRO A 16 -12.95 -11.38 5.63
N LYS A 17 -12.33 -12.37 5.01
CA LYS A 17 -11.77 -12.25 3.65
C LYS A 17 -12.77 -12.78 2.62
N GLU A 18 -12.64 -12.33 1.37
CA GLU A 18 -13.43 -12.88 0.25
C GLU A 18 -13.12 -14.35 -0.02
N SER A 19 -11.85 -14.73 0.12
CA SER A 19 -11.45 -16.13 0.22
C SER A 19 -11.49 -16.54 1.68
N ASP A 20 -12.03 -17.74 1.93
CA ASP A 20 -12.29 -18.31 3.26
C ASP A 20 -11.25 -17.94 4.36
N GLY A 21 -11.75 -17.72 5.57
CA GLY A 21 -10.98 -17.31 6.75
C GLY A 21 -10.99 -15.80 7.08
N TYR A 22 -10.16 -15.42 8.06
CA TYR A 22 -10.11 -14.07 8.63
C TYR A 22 -8.75 -13.41 8.44
N ARG A 23 -8.77 -12.08 8.24
CA ARG A 23 -7.59 -11.21 8.23
C ARG A 23 -7.45 -10.55 9.60
N PRO A 24 -6.40 -10.86 10.38
CA PRO A 24 -6.11 -10.11 11.59
C PRO A 24 -5.59 -8.71 11.22
N ILE A 25 -6.11 -7.70 11.91
CA ILE A 25 -5.70 -6.30 11.80
C ILE A 25 -5.42 -5.75 13.19
N ALA A 26 -4.27 -5.10 13.34
CA ALA A 26 -3.92 -4.32 14.51
C ALA A 26 -4.35 -2.87 14.31
N ILE A 27 -5.25 -2.36 15.16
CA ILE A 27 -5.64 -0.96 15.19
C ILE A 27 -4.90 -0.30 16.35
N GLY A 28 -3.83 0.42 16.03
CA GLY A 28 -3.10 1.22 17.01
C GLY A 28 -3.89 2.46 17.43
N GLU A 29 -3.46 3.06 18.54
CA GLU A 29 -4.04 4.31 19.03
C GLU A 29 -3.90 5.47 18.03
N THR A 30 -4.75 6.48 18.16
CA THR A 30 -4.75 7.67 17.30
C THR A 30 -3.40 8.37 17.27
N VAL A 31 -2.73 8.49 18.43
CA VAL A 31 -1.42 9.13 18.54
C VAL A 31 -0.37 8.37 17.74
N THR A 32 -0.33 7.04 17.88
CA THR A 32 0.58 6.15 17.13
C THR A 32 0.30 6.19 15.63
N ASN A 33 -0.97 6.26 15.22
CA ASN A 33 -1.34 6.42 13.80
C ASN A 33 -0.90 7.77 13.22
N ILE A 34 -1.01 8.86 13.98
CA ILE A 34 -0.50 10.18 13.57
C ILE A 34 1.02 10.14 13.43
N PHE A 35 1.71 9.54 14.40
CA PHE A 35 3.16 9.37 14.37
C PHE A 35 3.60 8.61 13.11
N HIS A 36 2.98 7.45 12.82
CA HIS A 36 3.25 6.69 11.60
C HIS A 36 3.00 7.50 10.32
N ARG A 37 1.94 8.33 10.29
CA ARG A 37 1.64 9.20 9.14
C ARG A 37 2.72 10.27 8.93
N VAL A 38 3.22 10.88 9.99
CA VAL A 38 4.31 11.87 9.92
C VAL A 38 5.60 11.19 9.46
N LEU A 39 5.92 10.03 10.03
CA LEU A 39 7.08 9.23 9.66
C LEU A 39 7.05 8.85 8.17
N LEU A 40 5.92 8.35 7.68
CA LEU A 40 5.73 7.99 6.27
C LEU A 40 5.98 9.19 5.32
N LYS A 41 5.47 10.38 5.66
CA LYS A 41 5.70 11.60 4.86
C LYS A 41 7.18 11.98 4.76
N ARG A 42 7.98 11.65 5.78
CA ARG A 42 9.43 11.88 5.77
C ARG A 42 10.13 10.79 4.96
N LEU A 43 9.79 9.52 5.20
CA LEU A 43 10.43 8.38 4.55
C LEU A 43 10.13 8.27 3.06
N ILE A 44 8.95 8.69 2.59
CA ILE A 44 8.60 8.60 1.16
C ILE A 44 9.55 9.43 0.28
N LYS A 45 10.16 10.49 0.83
CA LYS A 45 11.19 11.28 0.13
C LYS A 45 12.49 10.51 -0.09
N HIS A 46 12.73 9.50 0.75
CA HIS A 46 13.90 8.62 0.68
C HIS A 46 13.58 7.29 -0.03
N ALA A 47 12.32 7.06 -0.42
CA ALA A 47 11.90 5.85 -1.12
C ALA A 47 12.35 5.78 -2.60
N ASN A 48 13.25 6.67 -3.03
CA ASN A 48 13.84 6.69 -4.38
C ASN A 48 14.66 5.42 -4.71
N TYR A 49 14.97 4.58 -3.72
CA TYR A 49 15.61 3.28 -3.90
C TYR A 49 14.63 2.15 -4.25
N LEU A 50 13.32 2.40 -4.20
CA LEU A 50 12.33 1.40 -4.63
C LEU A 50 12.39 1.22 -6.14
N SER A 51 12.26 -0.04 -6.58
CA SER A 51 12.29 -0.38 -8.00
C SER A 51 11.31 0.47 -8.80
N CYS A 52 11.74 0.91 -9.98
CA CYS A 52 10.89 1.58 -10.97
C CYS A 52 9.67 0.72 -11.37
N GLU A 53 9.74 -0.59 -11.13
CA GLU A 53 8.68 -1.56 -11.45
C GLU A 53 7.66 -1.71 -10.31
N GLN A 54 7.96 -1.25 -9.10
CA GLN A 54 7.03 -1.31 -7.99
C GLN A 54 5.90 -0.29 -8.21
N ILE A 55 4.66 -0.76 -8.25
CA ILE A 55 3.47 0.09 -8.48
C ILE A 55 2.61 0.18 -7.22
N ALA A 56 2.66 -0.85 -6.37
CA ALA A 56 1.84 -0.94 -5.16
C ALA A 56 2.07 0.25 -4.20
N PHE A 57 0.97 0.76 -3.64
CA PHE A 57 0.92 1.85 -2.65
C PHE A 57 1.54 3.19 -3.10
N LYS A 58 1.86 3.35 -4.40
CA LYS A 58 2.24 4.63 -4.96
C LYS A 58 1.03 5.57 -5.05
N GLN A 59 1.30 6.87 -5.01
CA GLN A 59 0.30 7.86 -5.37
C GLN A 59 -0.18 7.58 -6.81
N ASN A 60 -1.50 7.52 -7.02
CA ASN A 60 -2.11 7.18 -8.31
C ASN A 60 -1.67 5.81 -8.87
N ALA A 61 -1.42 4.82 -8.01
CA ALA A 61 -0.97 3.48 -8.39
C ALA A 61 -1.78 2.86 -9.54
N TYR A 62 -3.11 3.04 -9.57
CA TYR A 62 -3.96 2.56 -10.65
C TYR A 62 -3.57 3.14 -12.01
N ALA A 63 -3.50 4.48 -12.11
CA ALA A 63 -3.12 5.16 -13.35
C ALA A 63 -1.68 4.79 -13.78
N VAL A 64 -0.77 4.70 -12.80
CA VAL A 64 0.62 4.26 -13.05
C VAL A 64 0.66 2.83 -13.58
N GLY A 65 -0.17 1.94 -13.03
CA GLY A 65 -0.29 0.54 -13.46
C GLY A 65 -0.85 0.41 -14.87
N VAL A 66 -1.93 1.12 -15.19
CA VAL A 66 -2.53 1.14 -16.53
C VAL A 66 -1.52 1.66 -17.57
N ARG A 67 -0.84 2.79 -17.28
CA ARG A 67 0.19 3.33 -18.17
C ARG A 67 1.31 2.31 -18.42
N ARG A 68 1.80 1.66 -17.35
CA ARG A 68 2.85 0.63 -17.45
C ARG A 68 2.39 -0.57 -18.30
N ALA A 69 1.14 -1.01 -18.12
CA ALA A 69 0.58 -2.10 -18.91
C ALA A 69 0.57 -1.74 -20.41
N HIS A 70 0.12 -0.54 -20.76
CA HIS A 70 0.18 -0.04 -22.14
C HIS A 70 1.62 0.02 -22.68
N GLU A 71 2.58 0.53 -21.91
CA GLU A 71 4.00 0.56 -22.31
C GLU A 71 4.55 -0.84 -22.61
N LEU A 72 4.19 -1.84 -21.80
CA LEU A 72 4.62 -3.24 -21.99
C LEU A 72 3.97 -3.89 -23.22
N ILE A 73 2.69 -3.62 -23.44
CA ILE A 73 1.91 -4.08 -24.60
C ILE A 73 2.52 -3.52 -25.90
N SER A 74 2.77 -2.20 -25.93
CA SER A 74 3.39 -1.53 -27.08
C SER A 74 4.83 -1.99 -27.35
N ARG A 75 5.63 -2.22 -26.31
CA ARG A 75 7.00 -2.75 -26.45
C ARG A 75 7.05 -4.19 -26.97
N ARG A 76 6.02 -4.99 -26.71
CA ARG A 76 5.93 -6.38 -27.18
C ARG A 76 5.29 -6.51 -28.58
N GLY A 77 4.84 -5.41 -29.18
CA GLY A 77 4.22 -5.42 -30.51
C GLY A 77 2.83 -6.07 -30.55
N CYS A 78 2.21 -6.36 -29.40
CA CYS A 78 0.86 -6.90 -29.34
C CYS A 78 -0.14 -5.74 -29.26
N THR A 79 -0.90 -5.47 -30.31
CA THR A 79 -2.03 -4.54 -30.22
C THR A 79 -3.17 -5.21 -29.46
N PRO A 80 -3.77 -4.58 -28.44
CA PRO A 80 -4.97 -5.10 -27.83
C PRO A 80 -6.10 -5.00 -28.86
N SER A 81 -6.71 -6.13 -29.20
CA SER A 81 -7.91 -6.17 -30.03
C SER A 81 -9.03 -5.38 -29.34
N PRO A 82 -9.75 -4.49 -30.04
CA PRO A 82 -10.86 -3.77 -29.45
C PRO A 82 -11.93 -4.79 -29.04
N SER A 83 -12.22 -4.87 -27.74
CA SER A 83 -13.38 -5.59 -27.23
C SER A 83 -14.63 -4.83 -27.68
N THR A 84 -15.38 -5.44 -28.59
CA THR A 84 -16.78 -5.12 -28.93
C THR A 84 -17.69 -5.21 -27.72
#